data_AF-A0A1X2GYW2-F1
#
_entry.id   AF-A0A1X2GYW2-F1
#
_cell.length_a   1.000
_cell.length_b   1.000
_cell.length_c   1.000
_cell.angle_alpha   90.00
_cell.angle_beta   90.00
_cell.angle_gamma   90.00
#
_symmetry.space_group_name_H-M   'P 1'
#
loop_
_entity.id
_entity.type
_entity.pdbx_description
1 polymer ?
#
loop_
_entity_poly.entity_id
_entity_poly.type
_entity_poly.pdbx_seq_one_letter_code
_entity_poly.pdbx_strand_id
1 'polypeptide(L)'
;FLVDSVAKGIKDYIPKYQEHLKEMKETGNTIIGYCRKSKTIEDEETRVRLLQKMIKRMRARSLVDKTFVSPCSAAGEEFSLRDFPIHNKFDMSSLQDISGTTQDMISFLAVTPNVSLVVLDYAGLTTNIKDLKQFIM
;
A
#
# COMPACT_ATOMS: atom_id res chain seq x y z
N PHE A 1 18.01 -4.48 -31.26
CA PHE A 1 16.56 -4.25 -31.49
C PHE A 1 15.68 -4.66 -30.31
N LEU A 2 15.52 -5.95 -29.99
CA LEU A 2 14.67 -6.38 -28.85
C LEU A 2 15.25 -5.95 -27.49
N VAL A 3 16.56 -6.14 -27.30
CA VAL A 3 17.25 -5.80 -26.04
C VAL A 3 17.21 -4.29 -25.77
N ASP A 4 17.42 -3.46 -26.79
CA ASP A 4 17.37 -1.99 -26.65
C ASP A 4 15.96 -1.49 -26.31
N SER A 5 14.93 -2.12 -26.89
CA SER A 5 13.53 -1.81 -26.60
C SER A 5 13.16 -2.18 -25.16
N VAL A 6 13.58 -3.35 -24.68
CA VAL A 6 13.36 -3.78 -23.29
C VAL A 6 14.11 -2.87 -22.32
N ALA A 7 15.38 -2.55 -22.60
CA ALA A 7 16.19 -1.65 -21.78
C ALA A 7 15.56 -0.25 -21.66
N LYS A 8 15.05 0.29 -22.78
CA LYS A 8 14.31 1.54 -22.81
C LYS A 8 13.02 1.46 -21.98
N GLY A 9 12.26 0.38 -22.12
CA GLY A 9 11.04 0.14 -21.34
C GLY A 9 11.30 0.15 -19.83
N ILE A 10 12.36 -0.51 -19.37
CA ILE A 10 12.75 -0.53 -17.95
C ILE A 10 13.16 0.87 -17.46
N LYS A 11 14.00 1.57 -18.23
CA LYS A 11 14.49 2.92 -17.89
C LYS A 11 13.34 3.92 -17.80
N ASP A 12 12.42 3.87 -18.75
CA ASP A 12 11.35 4.87 -18.88
C ASP A 12 10.13 4.56 -18.00
N TYR A 13 10.02 3.35 -17.44
CA TYR A 13 8.85 2.94 -16.66
C TYR A 13 8.60 3.84 -15.46
N ILE A 14 9.60 4.09 -14.61
CA ILE A 14 9.41 4.89 -13.38
C ILE A 14 9.01 6.33 -13.74
N PRO A 15 9.74 7.06 -14.62
CA PRO A 15 9.34 8.41 -15.01
C PRO A 15 7.91 8.49 -15.56
N LYS A 16 7.53 7.60 -16.49
CA LYS A 16 6.18 7.58 -17.08
C LYS A 16 5.09 7.26 -16.06
N TYR A 17 5.37 6.31 -15.16
CA TYR A 17 4.46 5.99 -14.09
C TYR A 17 4.27 7.17 -13.13
N GLN A 18 5.35 7.86 -12.75
CA GLN A 18 5.27 9.05 -11.91
C GLN A 18 4.55 10.21 -12.58
N GLU A 19 4.74 10.41 -13.90
CA GLU A 19 4.01 11.40 -14.69
C GLU A 19 2.51 11.13 -14.69
N HIS A 20 2.12 9.88 -14.96
CA HIS A 20 0.71 9.47 -14.89
C HIS A 20 0.07 9.71 -13.52
N LEU A 21 0.79 9.45 -12.42
CA LEU A 21 0.28 9.74 -11.08
C LEU A 21 0.14 11.25 -10.81
N LYS A 22 1.02 12.08 -11.37
CA LYS A 22 0.90 13.54 -11.27
C LYS A 22 -0.32 14.06 -12.01
N GLU A 23 -0.56 13.58 -13.23
CA GLU A 23 -1.78 13.90 -14.00
C GLU A 23 -3.05 13.52 -13.22
N MET A 24 -3.05 12.36 -12.56
CA MET A 24 -4.18 11.97 -11.70
C MET A 24 -4.37 12.92 -10.52
N LYS A 25 -3.30 13.43 -9.92
CA LYS A 25 -3.40 14.46 -8.87
C LYS A 25 -3.94 15.78 -9.39
N GLU A 26 -3.47 16.22 -10.56
CA GLU A 26 -3.93 17.46 -11.21
C GLU A 26 -5.42 17.42 -11.56
N THR A 27 -5.93 16.23 -11.89
CA THR A 27 -7.37 15.98 -12.10
C THR A 27 -8.17 15.82 -10.80
N GLY A 28 -7.54 16.01 -9.64
CA GLY A 28 -8.19 16.06 -8.33
C GLY A 28 -8.21 14.74 -7.56
N ASN A 29 -7.43 13.72 -7.97
CA ASN A 29 -7.32 12.48 -7.20
C ASN A 29 -6.30 12.61 -6.07
N THR A 30 -6.63 12.06 -4.90
CA THR A 30 -5.63 11.80 -3.85
C THR A 30 -5.00 10.44 -4.08
N ILE A 31 -3.68 10.36 -4.18
CA ILE A 31 -2.97 9.09 -4.36
C ILE A 31 -2.54 8.57 -3.01
N ILE A 32 -3.11 7.45 -2.56
CA ILE A 32 -2.72 6.81 -1.30
C ILE A 32 -2.01 5.50 -1.56
N GLY A 33 -1.04 5.18 -0.71
CA GLY A 33 -0.32 3.93 -0.74
C GLY A 33 -0.75 2.99 0.38
N TYR A 34 -0.85 1.69 0.09
CA TYR A 34 -1.10 0.65 1.07
C TYR A 34 -0.04 -0.46 1.01
N CYS A 35 0.65 -0.68 2.12
CA CYS A 35 1.62 -1.77 2.28
C CYS A 35 1.10 -2.81 3.28
N ARG A 36 0.74 -4.01 2.79
CA ARG A 36 0.34 -5.14 3.63
C ARG A 36 1.50 -6.12 3.75
N LYS A 37 1.68 -6.71 4.93
CA LYS A 37 2.60 -7.82 5.14
C LYS A 37 1.90 -8.98 5.83
N SER A 38 2.11 -10.17 5.27
CA SER A 38 1.49 -11.40 5.75
C SER A 38 1.99 -11.80 7.13
N LYS A 39 1.18 -12.60 7.83
CA LYS A 39 1.55 -13.30 9.06
C LYS A 39 2.65 -14.31 8.74
N THR A 40 3.81 -14.16 9.36
CA THR A 40 5.00 -14.98 9.12
C THR A 40 5.85 -15.03 10.40
N ILE A 41 6.79 -15.98 10.47
CA ILE A 41 7.55 -16.30 11.68
C ILE A 41 8.76 -15.38 11.94
N GLU A 42 9.00 -14.35 11.13
CA GLU A 42 10.07 -13.40 11.43
C GLU A 42 9.83 -12.62 12.72
N ASP A 43 10.93 -12.22 13.35
CA ASP A 43 10.94 -11.30 14.47
C ASP A 43 10.44 -9.89 14.07
N GLU A 44 10.11 -9.11 15.09
CA GLU A 44 9.56 -7.77 14.92
C GLU A 44 10.54 -6.80 14.24
N GLU A 45 11.82 -6.83 14.59
CA GLU A 45 12.84 -5.95 14.00
C GLU A 45 12.97 -6.19 12.48
N THR A 46 13.02 -7.45 12.07
CA THR A 46 13.01 -7.87 10.67
C THR A 46 11.74 -7.41 9.98
N ARG A 47 10.58 -7.55 10.63
CA ARG A 47 9.29 -7.08 10.09
C ARG A 47 9.27 -5.57 9.88
N VAL A 48 9.69 -4.79 10.88
CA VAL A 48 9.82 -3.32 10.82
C VAL A 48 10.74 -2.93 9.66
N ARG A 49 11.93 -3.52 9.58
CA ARG A 49 12.91 -3.25 8.52
C ARG A 49 12.34 -3.54 7.13
N LEU A 50 11.60 -4.63 6.96
CA LEU A 50 11.00 -5.00 5.68
C LEU A 50 9.84 -4.07 5.30
N LEU A 51 8.94 -3.76 6.23
CA LEU A 51 7.86 -2.80 6.02
C LEU A 51 8.38 -1.40 5.70
N GLN A 52 9.41 -0.94 6.42
CA GLN A 52 10.03 0.36 6.13
C GLN A 52 10.61 0.41 4.71
N LYS A 53 11.21 -0.71 4.23
CA LYS A 53 11.66 -0.81 2.83
C LYS A 53 10.50 -0.76 1.84
N MET A 54 9.37 -1.40 2.16
CA MET A 54 8.15 -1.33 1.33
C MET A 54 7.61 0.11 1.25
N ILE A 55 7.48 0.79 2.40
CA ILE A 55 7.04 2.19 2.51
C ILE A 55 7.95 3.09 1.67
N LYS A 56 9.27 3.02 1.87
CA LYS A 56 10.24 3.86 1.13
C LYS A 56 10.14 3.64 -0.38
N ARG A 57 10.01 2.38 -0.82
CA ARG A 57 9.86 2.05 -2.25
C ARG A 57 8.55 2.57 -2.83
N MET A 58 7.44 2.43 -2.09
CA MET A 58 6.13 2.93 -2.51
C MET A 58 6.15 4.45 -2.65
N ARG A 59 6.69 5.17 -1.66
CA ARG A 59 6.81 6.64 -1.73
C ARG A 59 7.70 7.10 -2.88
N ALA A 60 8.87 6.48 -3.05
CA ALA A 60 9.80 6.83 -4.12
C ALA A 60 9.22 6.58 -5.53
N ARG A 61 8.47 5.49 -5.72
CA ARG A 61 7.94 5.12 -7.04
C ARG A 61 6.61 5.77 -7.35
N SER A 62 5.75 5.90 -6.35
CA SER A 62 4.33 6.22 -6.55
C SER A 62 3.91 7.59 -6.01
N LEU A 63 4.85 8.41 -5.53
CA LEU A 63 4.59 9.80 -5.10
C LEU A 63 3.35 9.94 -4.20
N VAL A 64 3.10 8.95 -3.33
CA VAL A 64 1.84 8.87 -2.57
C VAL A 64 1.71 10.02 -1.56
N ASP A 65 0.50 10.55 -1.40
CA ASP A 65 0.15 11.61 -0.45
C ASP A 65 0.04 11.07 0.97
N LYS A 66 -0.49 9.85 1.11
CA LYS A 66 -0.62 9.13 2.39
C LYS A 66 -0.14 7.70 2.25
N THR A 67 0.32 7.11 3.35
CA THR A 67 0.81 5.73 3.36
C THR A 67 0.20 4.96 4.52
N PHE A 68 -0.68 4.04 4.23
CA PHE A 68 -1.29 3.15 5.20
C PHE A 68 -0.60 1.80 5.18
N VAL A 69 -0.57 1.12 6.32
CA VAL A 69 0.11 -0.17 6.43
C VAL A 69 -0.72 -1.17 7.20
N SER A 70 -0.50 -2.45 6.89
CA SER A 70 -1.02 -3.56 7.68
C SER A 70 0.12 -4.53 7.96
N PRO A 71 0.73 -4.44 9.16
CA PRO A 71 2.00 -5.10 9.41
C PRO A 71 1.89 -6.62 9.54
N CYS A 72 0.72 -7.16 9.90
CA CYS A 72 0.56 -8.58 10.21
C CYS A 72 -0.86 -9.09 9.95
N SER A 73 -1.30 -9.06 8.68
CA SER A 73 -2.64 -9.55 8.30
C SER A 73 -2.58 -10.57 7.18
N ALA A 74 -3.51 -11.53 7.19
CA ALA A 74 -3.60 -12.49 6.09
C ALA A 74 -4.23 -11.85 4.85
N ALA A 75 -3.89 -12.35 3.66
CA ALA A 75 -4.41 -11.78 2.41
C ALA A 75 -5.93 -11.90 2.28
N GLY A 76 -6.52 -12.95 2.85
CA GLY A 76 -7.97 -13.18 2.87
C GLY A 76 -8.68 -12.67 4.13
N GLU A 77 -7.95 -12.03 5.05
CA GLU A 77 -8.55 -11.43 6.24
C GLU A 77 -9.38 -10.21 5.85
N GLU A 78 -10.57 -10.11 6.42
CA GLU A 78 -11.50 -8.99 6.19
C GLU A 78 -10.84 -7.67 6.55
N PHE A 79 -11.01 -6.62 5.73
CA PHE A 79 -10.41 -5.30 6.00
C PHE A 79 -10.80 -4.77 7.37
N SER A 80 -12.04 -5.02 7.80
CA SER A 80 -12.58 -4.65 9.12
C SER A 80 -11.92 -5.36 10.29
N LEU A 81 -11.16 -6.44 10.06
CA LEU A 81 -10.48 -7.20 11.11
C LEU A 81 -8.96 -7.00 11.08
N ARG A 82 -8.43 -6.40 10.01
CA ARG A 82 -6.99 -6.12 9.90
C ARG A 82 -6.55 -5.11 10.95
N ASP A 83 -5.37 -5.37 11.50
CA ASP A 83 -4.68 -4.47 12.45
C ASP A 83 -5.43 -4.20 13.77
N PHE A 84 -6.48 -4.98 14.08
CA PHE A 84 -7.11 -4.89 15.39
C PHE A 84 -6.14 -5.33 16.50
N PRO A 85 -6.04 -4.61 17.63
CA PRO A 85 -5.06 -4.91 18.69
C PRO A 85 -5.15 -6.32 19.27
N ILE A 86 -6.34 -6.94 19.23
CA ILE A 86 -6.57 -8.32 19.65
C ILE A 86 -5.78 -9.31 18.76
N HIS A 87 -5.58 -8.95 17.50
CA HIS A 87 -4.95 -9.79 16.47
C HIS A 87 -3.55 -9.34 16.08
N ASN A 88 -3.14 -8.12 16.45
CA ASN A 88 -1.87 -7.54 16.05
C ASN A 88 -1.25 -6.68 17.17
N LYS A 89 -0.11 -7.12 17.71
CA LYS A 89 0.66 -6.41 18.75
C LYS A 89 1.78 -5.52 18.20
N PHE A 90 1.87 -5.39 16.87
CA PHE A 90 2.95 -4.65 16.24
C PHE A 90 2.94 -3.17 16.65
N ASP A 91 4.09 -2.68 17.14
CA ASP A 91 4.25 -1.28 17.48
C ASP A 91 4.40 -0.41 16.21
N MET A 92 3.33 0.31 15.86
CA MET A 92 3.30 1.20 14.70
C MET A 92 4.26 2.39 14.82
N SER A 93 4.67 2.77 16.04
CA SER A 93 5.60 3.89 16.26
C SER A 93 7.02 3.61 15.76
N SER A 94 7.34 2.33 15.53
CA SER A 94 8.59 1.88 14.93
C SER A 94 8.72 2.19 13.44
N LEU A 95 7.63 2.57 12.77
CA LEU A 95 7.59 2.89 11.35
C LEU A 95 7.57 4.40 11.12
N GLN A 96 8.26 4.85 10.07
CA GLN A 96 8.33 6.23 9.62
C GLN A 96 7.56 6.42 8.31
N ASP A 97 7.09 7.64 8.08
CA ASP A 97 6.35 8.06 6.88
C ASP A 97 5.03 7.31 6.65
N ILE A 98 4.38 6.89 7.74
CA ILE A 98 3.05 6.28 7.72
C ILE A 98 1.97 7.30 8.12
N SER A 99 0.77 7.08 7.61
CA SER A 99 -0.45 7.84 7.89
C SER A 99 -1.44 7.05 8.75
N GLY A 100 -1.20 5.76 8.96
CA GLY A 100 -2.02 4.90 9.82
C GLY A 100 -2.05 3.44 9.39
N THR A 101 -2.96 2.71 10.00
CA THR A 101 -3.29 1.29 9.79
C THR A 101 -4.30 1.08 8.65
N THR A 102 -4.75 -0.16 8.43
CA THR A 102 -5.91 -0.43 7.56
C THR A 102 -7.17 0.29 8.05
N GLN A 103 -7.40 0.39 9.36
CA GLN A 103 -8.61 1.06 9.88
C GLN A 103 -8.59 2.56 9.59
N ASP A 104 -7.43 3.20 9.76
CA ASP A 104 -7.25 4.62 9.40
C ASP A 104 -7.45 4.85 7.90
N MET A 105 -7.04 3.90 7.05
CA MET A 105 -7.29 3.95 5.61
C MET A 105 -8.79 3.91 5.30
N ILE A 106 -9.54 3.00 5.95
CA ILE A 106 -10.99 2.88 5.76
C ILE A 106 -11.68 4.18 6.19
N SER A 107 -11.32 4.72 7.35
CA SER A 107 -11.86 6.00 7.83
C SER A 107 -11.52 7.15 6.88
N PHE A 108 -10.31 7.16 6.31
CA PHE A 108 -9.90 8.15 5.32
C PHE A 108 -10.71 8.05 4.03
N LEU A 109 -10.91 6.83 3.51
CA LEU A 109 -11.69 6.57 2.30
C LEU A 109 -13.17 6.93 2.47
N ALA A 110 -13.74 6.73 3.66
CA ALA A 110 -15.14 7.04 3.93
C ALA A 110 -15.48 8.53 3.79
N VAL A 111 -14.49 9.43 3.94
CA VAL A 111 -14.69 10.89 3.90
C VAL A 111 -13.98 11.57 2.74
N THR A 112 -13.16 10.84 1.98
CA THR A 112 -12.34 11.40 0.91
C THR A 112 -12.81 10.87 -0.45
N PRO A 113 -13.46 11.69 -1.28
CA PRO A 113 -13.79 11.31 -2.65
C PRO A 113 -12.53 11.26 -3.53
N ASN A 114 -12.62 10.59 -4.67
CA ASN A 114 -11.58 10.55 -5.72
C ASN A 114 -10.21 10.10 -5.18
N VAL A 115 -10.16 8.86 -4.70
CA VAL A 115 -8.92 8.26 -4.20
C VAL A 115 -8.43 7.20 -5.18
N SER A 116 -7.14 7.29 -5.53
CA SER A 116 -6.43 6.23 -6.24
C SER A 116 -5.54 5.47 -5.27
N LEU A 117 -5.81 4.17 -5.12
CA LEU A 117 -5.10 3.29 -4.19
C LEU A 117 -3.97 2.53 -4.89
N VAL A 118 -2.74 2.77 -4.45
CA VAL A 118 -1.55 2.01 -4.88
C VAL A 118 -1.24 0.95 -3.84
N VAL A 119 -1.23 -0.32 -4.26
CA VAL A 119 -1.01 -1.45 -3.36
C VAL A 119 0.35 -2.07 -3.62
N LEU A 120 1.12 -2.29 -2.56
CA LEU A 120 2.39 -3.01 -2.60
C LEU A 120 2.33 -4.24 -1.69
N ASP A 121 2.08 -5.40 -2.29
CA ASP A 121 2.02 -6.69 -1.62
C ASP A 121 2.18 -7.85 -2.63
N TYR A 122 2.46 -9.06 -2.12
CA TYR A 122 2.53 -10.29 -2.92
C TYR A 122 1.17 -10.78 -3.44
N ALA A 123 0.10 -10.65 -2.64
CA ALA A 123 -1.24 -11.15 -2.97
C ALA A 123 -2.21 -10.02 -3.40
N GLY A 124 -1.67 -8.88 -3.81
CA GLY A 124 -2.46 -7.69 -4.12
C GLY A 124 -3.15 -7.10 -2.88
N LEU A 125 -4.34 -6.52 -3.08
CA LEU A 125 -5.08 -5.86 -2.00
C LEU A 125 -5.70 -6.86 -1.01
N THR A 126 -6.33 -7.91 -1.55
CA THR A 126 -6.98 -8.98 -0.80
C THR A 126 -7.23 -10.17 -1.72
N THR A 127 -7.24 -11.38 -1.15
CA THR A 127 -7.74 -12.59 -1.83
C THR A 127 -9.20 -12.88 -1.47
N ASN A 128 -9.80 -12.12 -0.55
CA ASN A 128 -11.20 -12.25 -0.17
C ASN A 128 -12.09 -11.43 -1.11
N ILE A 129 -12.63 -12.09 -2.13
CA ILE A 129 -13.46 -11.45 -3.17
C ILE A 129 -14.76 -10.88 -2.58
N LYS A 130 -15.34 -11.53 -1.57
CA LYS A 130 -16.60 -11.08 -0.96
C LYS A 130 -16.39 -9.75 -0.23
N ASP A 131 -15.34 -9.69 0.58
CA ASP A 131 -14.96 -8.48 1.32
C ASP A 131 -14.48 -7.36 0.37
N LEU A 132 -13.78 -7.69 -0.71
CA LEU A 132 -13.42 -6.71 -1.74
C LEU A 132 -14.63 -6.04 -2.39
N LYS A 133 -15.72 -6.79 -2.64
CA LYS A 133 -16.94 -6.22 -3.19
C LYS A 133 -17.58 -5.23 -2.22
N GLN A 134 -17.62 -5.57 -0.93
CA GLN A 134 -18.13 -4.67 0.10
C GLN A 134 -17.23 -3.44 0.31
N PHE A 135 -15.92 -3.57 0.07
CA PHE A 135 -14.99 -2.45 0.17
C PHE A 135 -15.13 -1.43 -0.97
N ILE A 136 -15.56 -1.87 -2.16
CA ILE A 136 -15.68 -1.01 -3.36
C ILE A 136 -17.10 -0.40 -3.50
N MET A 137 -18.12 -1.06 -2.94
CA MET A 137 -19.53 -0.65 -3.03
C MET A 137 -19.94 0.19 -1.84
#